data_AF-A0A7C1P486-F1
#
_entry.id   AF-A0A7C1P486-F1
#
_cell.length_a   1.000
_cell.length_b   1.000
_cell.length_c   1.000
_cell.angle_alpha   90.00
_cell.angle_beta   90.00
_cell.angle_gamma   90.00
#
_symmetry.space_group_name_H-M   'P 1'
#
loop_
_entity.id
_entity.type
_entity.pdbx_description
1 polymer ?
#
loop_
_entity_poly.entity_id
_entity_poly.type
_entity_poly.pdbx_seq_one_letter_code
_entity_poly.pdbx_strand_id
1 'polypeptide(L)'
;MRSNLWLGLILLAVAAVLSQINPPAVQAYTPAQRDFGAGVYIRRCSTCHGDKGQGLTLEWRQTWPETHQNCSTPKCHGRQHPPDGFEIKDNYAPALIGPGTLTRFPTAQALFAYISTAMPMHAPGSLTQDEYWALTAFLLAAHGVPADNVPLDATTASQITLAGEAGSDSLPALPDVQGGVLHPPTLDEGQQTTDESPASPVSTGEWWSAVAGVGLAVALLGLAGVALRRTRR
;
A
#
# COMPACT_ATOMS: atom_id res chain seq x y z
N MET A 1 63.41 -24.63 7.02
CA MET A 1 62.49 -23.62 7.58
C MET A 1 61.67 -22.99 6.45
N ARG A 2 60.61 -23.65 5.95
CA ARG A 2 59.84 -23.18 4.77
C ARG A 2 58.36 -23.65 4.75
N SER A 3 57.81 -24.07 5.90
CA SER A 3 56.53 -24.78 5.96
C SER A 3 55.35 -24.00 6.59
N ASN A 4 55.55 -22.77 7.06
CA ASN A 4 54.51 -22.06 7.84
C ASN A 4 53.77 -20.97 7.05
N LEU A 5 54.19 -20.65 5.82
CA LEU A 5 53.57 -19.62 4.99
C LEU A 5 52.25 -20.08 4.34
N TRP A 6 52.08 -21.39 4.10
CA TRP A 6 50.87 -21.93 3.48
C TRP A 6 49.67 -21.99 4.45
N LEU A 7 49.92 -22.26 5.73
CA LEU A 7 48.88 -22.28 6.76
C LEU A 7 48.26 -20.90 7.01
N GLY A 8 49.07 -19.83 6.95
CA GLY A 8 48.57 -18.46 7.10
C GLY A 8 47.68 -18.00 5.93
N LEU A 9 48.02 -18.40 4.69
CA LEU A 9 47.22 -18.10 3.50
C LEU A 9 45.88 -18.84 3.48
N ILE A 10 45.83 -20.09 3.95
CA ILE A 10 44.58 -20.85 4.06
C ILE A 10 43.67 -20.26 5.15
N LEU A 11 44.21 -19.86 6.30
CA LEU A 11 43.44 -19.21 7.37
C LEU A 11 42.85 -17.85 6.95
N LEU A 12 43.60 -17.04 6.19
CA LEU A 12 43.10 -15.79 5.62
C LEU A 12 42.02 -16.00 4.56
N ALA A 13 42.16 -17.02 3.71
CA ALA A 13 41.15 -17.37 2.71
C ALA A 13 39.84 -17.87 3.35
N VAL A 14 39.92 -18.67 4.42
CA VAL A 14 38.73 -19.14 5.16
C VAL A 14 38.02 -17.98 5.88
N ALA A 15 38.76 -17.06 6.50
CA ALA A 15 38.18 -15.87 7.12
C ALA A 15 37.46 -14.95 6.11
N ALA A 16 38.01 -14.79 4.90
CA ALA A 16 37.39 -14.00 3.84
C ALA A 16 36.10 -14.63 3.27
N VAL A 17 36.02 -15.96 3.23
CA VAL A 17 34.80 -16.70 2.80
C VAL A 17 33.73 -16.67 3.89
N LEU A 18 34.11 -16.76 5.16
CA LEU A 18 33.17 -16.66 6.30
C LEU A 18 32.57 -15.25 6.44
N SER A 19 33.25 -14.20 5.95
CA SER A 19 32.74 -12.82 5.96
C SER A 19 31.77 -12.50 4.80
N GLN A 20 31.60 -13.41 3.83
CA GLN A 20 30.64 -13.29 2.73
C GLN A 20 29.31 -14.02 2.99
N ILE A 21 29.14 -14.63 4.18
CA ILE A 21 27.91 -15.31 4.59
C ILE A 21 26.96 -14.39 5.36
N ASN A 22 27.09 -13.07 5.20
CA ASN A 22 25.96 -12.23 5.53
C ASN A 22 24.85 -12.57 4.51
N PRO A 23 23.68 -13.08 4.95
CA PRO A 23 22.55 -13.12 4.04
C PRO A 23 22.36 -11.70 3.48
N PRO A 24 22.01 -11.55 2.19
CA PRO A 24 21.65 -10.23 1.69
C PRO A 24 20.60 -9.65 2.64
N ALA A 25 20.76 -8.37 2.99
CA ALA A 25 19.77 -7.65 3.78
C ALA A 25 18.38 -8.00 3.22
N VAL A 26 17.52 -8.56 4.07
CA VAL A 26 16.25 -9.12 3.64
C VAL A 26 15.46 -8.04 2.92
N GLN A 27 15.10 -8.40 1.70
CA GLN A 27 14.43 -7.62 0.68
C GLN A 27 12.98 -7.34 1.07
N ALA A 28 12.50 -6.10 0.98
CA ALA A 28 11.26 -5.71 1.64
C ALA A 28 10.18 -5.14 0.71
N TYR A 29 10.47 -4.13 -0.12
CA TYR A 29 9.48 -3.45 -0.98
C TYR A 29 10.15 -2.42 -1.91
N THR A 30 9.40 -1.94 -2.92
CA THR A 30 9.82 -0.80 -3.76
C THR A 30 9.33 0.53 -3.18
N PRO A 31 10.07 1.66 -3.35
CA PRO A 31 9.61 2.99 -2.94
C PRO A 31 8.24 3.35 -3.53
N ALA A 32 8.00 3.03 -4.80
CA ALA A 32 6.71 3.28 -5.46
C ALA A 32 5.55 2.51 -4.80
N GLN A 33 5.78 1.25 -4.41
CA GLN A 33 4.80 0.43 -3.69
C GLN A 33 4.48 1.01 -2.31
N ARG A 34 5.51 1.44 -1.56
CA ARG A 34 5.32 2.17 -0.29
C ARG A 34 4.50 3.44 -0.49
N ASP A 35 4.82 4.26 -1.48
CA ASP A 35 4.18 5.55 -1.71
C ASP A 35 2.72 5.38 -2.15
N PHE A 36 2.44 4.38 -2.99
CA PHE A 36 1.07 3.97 -3.30
C PHE A 36 0.31 3.55 -2.03
N GLY A 37 0.96 2.77 -1.17
CA GLY A 37 0.43 2.33 0.13
C GLY A 37 0.10 3.49 1.07
N ALA A 38 0.97 4.51 1.14
CA ALA A 38 0.71 5.73 1.91
C ALA A 38 -0.56 6.45 1.42
N GLY A 39 -0.76 6.52 0.09
CA GLY A 39 -1.98 7.07 -0.49
C GLY A 39 -3.23 6.27 -0.13
N VAL A 40 -3.15 4.94 -0.17
CA VAL A 40 -4.26 4.06 0.26
C VAL A 40 -4.56 4.27 1.74
N TYR A 41 -3.52 4.34 2.58
CA TYR A 41 -3.64 4.55 4.02
C TYR A 41 -4.42 5.81 4.36
N ILE A 42 -4.06 6.94 3.73
CA ILE A 42 -4.71 8.23 3.95
C ILE A 42 -6.20 8.14 3.61
N ARG A 43 -6.58 7.47 2.52
CA ARG A 43 -7.99 7.38 2.07
C ARG A 43 -8.83 6.34 2.81
N ARG A 44 -8.22 5.28 3.32
CA ARG A 44 -8.95 4.09 3.80
C ARG A 44 -8.76 3.81 5.29
N CYS A 45 -7.71 4.35 5.91
CA CYS A 45 -7.29 3.96 7.25
C CYS A 45 -7.26 5.15 8.23
N SER A 46 -6.81 6.32 7.76
CA SER A 46 -6.47 7.47 8.62
C SER A 46 -7.63 8.00 9.48
N THR A 47 -8.87 7.93 8.99
CA THR A 47 -10.06 8.33 9.75
C THR A 47 -10.13 7.67 11.13
N CYS A 48 -9.83 6.37 11.19
CA CYS A 48 -9.85 5.61 12.44
C CYS A 48 -8.47 5.54 13.07
N HIS A 49 -7.43 5.28 12.28
CA HIS A 49 -6.08 5.02 12.79
C HIS A 49 -5.19 6.25 12.94
N GLY A 50 -5.73 7.44 12.71
CA GLY A 50 -5.00 8.70 12.76
C GLY A 50 -4.28 9.02 11.45
N ASP A 51 -4.09 10.31 11.16
CA ASP A 51 -3.28 10.76 10.03
C ASP A 51 -1.85 10.25 10.11
N LYS A 52 -1.25 10.16 11.30
CA LYS A 52 0.12 9.69 11.53
C LYS A 52 0.19 8.23 11.98
N GLY A 53 -0.91 7.48 11.96
CA GLY A 53 -0.96 6.13 12.52
C GLY A 53 -0.92 6.06 14.04
N GLN A 54 -1.15 7.17 14.74
CA GLN A 54 -1.18 7.26 16.21
C GLN A 54 -2.42 6.64 16.85
N GLY A 55 -3.39 6.19 16.06
CA GLY A 55 -4.68 5.68 16.53
C GLY A 55 -5.68 6.80 16.81
N LEU A 56 -6.84 6.41 17.36
CA LEU A 56 -7.97 7.30 17.62
C LEU A 56 -7.80 8.12 18.91
N THR A 57 -6.65 8.78 19.04
CA THR A 57 -6.28 9.59 20.22
C THR A 57 -7.23 10.78 20.41
N LEU A 58 -7.26 11.34 21.63
CA LEU A 58 -8.01 12.58 21.88
C LEU A 58 -7.49 13.73 21.01
N GLU A 59 -6.16 13.89 20.90
CA GLU A 59 -5.53 14.91 20.05
C GLU A 59 -5.99 14.79 18.60
N TRP A 60 -5.99 13.57 18.04
CA TRP A 60 -6.48 13.34 16.69
C TRP A 60 -7.96 13.69 16.54
N ARG A 61 -8.82 13.25 17.47
CA ARG A 61 -10.25 13.54 17.43
C ARG A 61 -10.56 15.04 17.54
N GLN A 62 -9.79 15.79 18.31
CA GLN A 62 -9.97 17.25 18.45
C GLN A 62 -9.70 18.03 17.15
N THR A 63 -9.10 17.40 16.14
CA THR A 63 -8.99 18.03 14.81
C THR A 63 -10.31 18.01 14.03
N TRP A 64 -11.29 17.21 14.44
CA TRP A 64 -12.60 17.08 13.80
C TRP A 64 -13.61 18.09 14.39
N PRO A 65 -14.69 18.42 13.66
CA PRO A 65 -15.81 19.17 14.24
C PRO A 65 -16.27 18.55 15.55
N GLU A 66 -16.63 19.38 16.53
CA GLU A 66 -17.01 18.93 17.89
C GLU A 66 -18.06 17.80 17.88
N THR A 67 -19.03 17.90 16.97
CA THR A 67 -20.09 16.90 16.78
C THR A 67 -19.61 15.53 16.27
N HIS A 68 -18.40 15.45 15.72
CA HIS A 68 -17.80 14.25 15.13
C HIS A 68 -16.62 13.71 15.94
N GLN A 69 -16.31 14.29 17.11
CA GLN A 69 -15.18 13.83 17.94
C GLN A 69 -15.50 12.57 18.75
N ASN A 70 -16.76 12.11 18.82
CA ASN A 70 -17.14 10.88 19.53
C ASN A 70 -17.75 9.87 18.55
N CYS A 71 -16.87 9.10 17.92
CA CYS A 71 -17.20 8.05 16.97
C CYS A 71 -18.12 6.96 17.57
N SER A 72 -18.00 6.68 18.87
CA SER A 72 -18.73 5.61 19.57
C SER A 72 -20.09 6.01 20.14
N THR A 73 -20.60 7.20 19.81
CA THR A 73 -21.92 7.67 20.26
C THR A 73 -23.03 6.75 19.69
N PRO A 74 -24.15 6.52 20.42
CA PRO A 74 -25.33 5.86 19.85
C PRO A 74 -25.77 6.49 18.52
N LYS A 75 -26.20 5.67 17.55
CA LYS A 75 -26.53 6.07 16.16
C LYS A 75 -25.33 6.49 15.28
N CYS A 76 -24.13 6.62 15.85
CA CYS A 76 -22.85 6.61 15.12
C CYS A 76 -22.28 5.19 15.14
N HIS A 77 -20.99 4.99 15.41
CA HIS A 77 -20.37 3.66 15.57
C HIS A 77 -20.51 3.11 17.00
N GLY A 78 -21.52 3.49 17.76
CA GLY A 78 -21.80 2.96 19.10
C GLY A 78 -22.68 1.70 19.10
N ARG A 79 -23.08 1.22 20.29
CA ARG A 79 -23.94 0.01 20.47
C ARG A 79 -25.29 0.03 19.72
N GLN A 80 -25.74 1.21 19.30
CA GLN A 80 -26.98 1.41 18.53
C GLN A 80 -26.65 2.01 17.15
N HIS A 81 -25.62 1.50 16.49
CA HIS A 81 -25.23 1.93 15.15
C HIS A 81 -26.28 1.55 14.09
N PRO A 82 -26.29 2.21 12.91
CA PRO A 82 -27.14 1.82 11.78
C PRO A 82 -26.97 0.33 11.42
N PRO A 83 -27.99 -0.33 10.83
CA PRO A 83 -27.95 -1.77 10.55
C PRO A 83 -26.76 -2.24 9.70
N ASP A 84 -26.26 -1.38 8.80
CA ASP A 84 -25.11 -1.57 7.91
C ASP A 84 -23.80 -1.01 8.49
N GLY A 85 -23.85 -0.43 9.69
CA GLY A 85 -22.69 0.07 10.41
C GLY A 85 -21.92 -1.01 11.17
N PHE A 86 -20.92 -0.55 11.93
CA PHE A 86 -20.10 -1.36 12.82
C PHE A 86 -19.89 -0.65 14.15
N GLU A 87 -19.58 -1.41 15.20
CA GLU A 87 -19.32 -0.88 16.54
C GLU A 87 -17.84 -0.58 16.75
N ILE A 88 -17.51 0.69 16.98
CA ILE A 88 -16.26 1.13 17.61
C ILE A 88 -16.54 1.23 19.10
N LYS A 89 -15.85 0.44 19.91
CA LYS A 89 -15.96 0.48 21.36
C LYS A 89 -15.04 1.56 21.92
N ASP A 90 -15.54 2.33 22.87
CA ASP A 90 -14.77 3.28 23.69
C ASP A 90 -13.91 4.29 22.91
N ASN A 91 -14.36 4.71 21.71
CA ASN A 91 -13.61 5.54 20.77
C ASN A 91 -12.20 5.01 20.50
N TYR A 92 -12.08 3.69 20.42
CA TYR A 92 -10.78 3.04 20.30
C TYR A 92 -10.54 2.51 18.89
N ALA A 93 -9.48 3.01 18.27
CA ALA A 93 -8.76 2.31 17.22
C ALA A 93 -7.26 2.36 17.55
N PRO A 94 -6.55 1.23 17.43
CA PRO A 94 -5.16 1.16 17.83
C PRO A 94 -4.26 2.01 16.94
N ALA A 95 -3.14 2.45 17.51
CA ALA A 95 -2.02 2.94 16.73
C ALA A 95 -1.50 1.83 15.80
N LEU A 96 -1.18 2.23 14.57
CA LEU A 96 -0.55 1.37 13.56
C LEU A 96 0.92 1.72 13.37
N ILE A 97 1.33 2.94 13.69
CA ILE A 97 2.71 3.42 13.59
C ILE A 97 3.19 3.81 14.98
N GLY A 98 4.40 3.37 15.32
CA GLY A 98 5.03 3.62 16.62
C GLY A 98 5.57 2.34 17.27
N PRO A 99 6.35 2.47 18.36
CA PRO A 99 7.00 1.33 18.99
C PRO A 99 6.01 0.23 19.37
N GLY A 100 6.28 -0.99 18.91
CA GLY A 100 5.55 -2.18 19.33
C GLY A 100 4.22 -2.46 18.60
N THR A 101 3.71 -1.58 17.73
CA THR A 101 2.37 -1.73 17.14
C THR A 101 2.24 -2.92 16.17
N LEU A 102 3.35 -3.40 15.60
CA LEU A 102 3.39 -4.56 14.70
C LEU A 102 3.90 -5.86 15.35
N THR A 103 4.29 -5.83 16.64
CA THR A 103 4.92 -6.98 17.33
C THR A 103 4.07 -8.25 17.39
N ARG A 104 2.75 -8.12 17.24
CA ARG A 104 1.82 -9.26 17.18
C ARG A 104 1.90 -10.06 15.88
N PHE A 105 2.57 -9.54 14.86
CA PHE A 105 2.70 -10.18 13.56
C PHE A 105 4.12 -10.75 13.42
N PRO A 106 4.28 -12.07 13.23
CA PRO A 106 5.62 -12.65 13.09
C PRO A 106 6.32 -12.22 11.79
N THR A 107 5.55 -11.98 10.72
CA THR A 107 6.09 -11.65 9.39
C THR A 107 5.23 -10.62 8.65
N ALA A 108 5.78 -10.00 7.61
CA ALA A 108 5.01 -9.15 6.70
C ALA A 108 3.85 -9.92 6.05
N GLN A 109 4.02 -11.22 5.77
CA GLN A 109 2.93 -12.09 5.29
C GLN A 109 1.78 -12.18 6.30
N ALA A 110 2.07 -12.29 7.61
CA ALA A 110 1.05 -12.36 8.65
C ALA A 110 0.33 -11.01 8.81
N LEU A 111 1.05 -9.90 8.71
CA LEU A 111 0.48 -8.55 8.69
C LEU A 111 -0.46 -8.39 7.48
N PHE A 112 0.02 -8.72 6.28
CA PHE A 112 -0.78 -8.70 5.05
C PHE A 112 -2.06 -9.52 5.20
N ALA A 113 -1.96 -10.76 5.69
CA ALA A 113 -3.10 -11.65 5.84
C ALA A 113 -4.14 -11.06 6.79
N TYR A 114 -3.71 -10.43 7.88
CA TYR A 114 -4.62 -9.75 8.79
C TYR A 114 -5.31 -8.55 8.13
N ILE A 115 -4.55 -7.66 7.49
CA ILE A 115 -5.12 -6.45 6.87
C ILE A 115 -6.11 -6.85 5.78
N SER A 116 -5.75 -7.77 4.89
CA SER A 116 -6.60 -8.17 3.77
C SER A 116 -7.90 -8.88 4.17
N THR A 117 -7.96 -9.47 5.36
CA THR A 117 -9.13 -10.25 5.82
C THR A 117 -9.98 -9.54 6.87
N ALA A 118 -9.39 -8.61 7.62
CA ALA A 118 -10.06 -7.95 8.75
C ALA A 118 -10.19 -6.43 8.59
N MET A 119 -9.55 -5.84 7.58
CA MET A 119 -9.56 -4.41 7.34
C MET A 119 -9.98 -4.07 5.89
N PRO A 120 -10.49 -2.86 5.65
CA PRO A 120 -10.98 -1.88 6.63
C PRO A 120 -12.15 -2.44 7.45
N MET A 121 -12.29 -2.03 8.72
CA MET A 121 -13.28 -2.64 9.65
C MET A 121 -14.73 -2.61 9.12
N HIS A 122 -15.11 -1.57 8.37
CA HIS A 122 -16.44 -1.42 7.79
C HIS A 122 -16.66 -2.26 6.51
N ALA A 123 -15.58 -2.70 5.86
CA ALA A 123 -15.63 -3.44 4.61
C ALA A 123 -14.38 -4.34 4.45
N PRO A 124 -14.22 -5.39 5.27
CA PRO A 124 -13.06 -6.27 5.16
C PRO A 124 -12.94 -6.89 3.77
N GLY A 125 -11.73 -6.93 3.21
CA GLY A 125 -11.52 -7.52 1.87
C GLY A 125 -11.92 -6.62 0.70
N SER A 126 -12.33 -5.36 0.94
CA SER A 126 -12.79 -4.44 -0.11
C SER A 126 -11.70 -3.82 -0.99
N LEU A 127 -10.44 -3.85 -0.57
CA LEU A 127 -9.32 -3.35 -1.37
C LEU A 127 -8.79 -4.43 -2.31
N THR A 128 -8.10 -4.00 -3.37
CA THR A 128 -7.39 -4.91 -4.27
C THR A 128 -6.17 -5.53 -3.59
N GLN A 129 -5.71 -6.67 -4.12
CA GLN A 129 -4.50 -7.34 -3.63
C GLN A 129 -3.28 -6.41 -3.65
N ASP A 130 -3.13 -5.63 -4.72
CA ASP A 130 -2.02 -4.68 -4.88
C ASP A 130 -2.08 -3.55 -3.84
N GLU A 131 -3.28 -3.04 -3.53
CA GLU A 131 -3.47 -2.05 -2.45
C GLU A 131 -3.11 -2.63 -1.08
N TYR A 132 -3.44 -3.89 -0.79
CA TYR A 132 -3.05 -4.53 0.47
C TYR A 132 -1.54 -4.77 0.58
N TRP A 133 -0.88 -5.16 -0.51
CA TRP A 133 0.58 -5.27 -0.54
C TRP A 133 1.25 -3.92 -0.36
N ALA A 134 0.74 -2.89 -1.04
CA ALA A 134 1.21 -1.53 -0.90
C ALA A 134 1.02 -0.99 0.52
N LEU A 135 -0.14 -1.21 1.14
CA LEU A 135 -0.39 -0.88 2.55
C LEU A 135 0.58 -1.58 3.49
N THR A 136 0.84 -2.86 3.25
CA THR A 136 1.81 -3.62 4.06
C THR A 136 3.20 -3.01 3.92
N ALA A 137 3.66 -2.73 2.69
CA ALA A 137 4.94 -2.06 2.42
C ALA A 137 5.04 -0.68 3.10
N PHE A 138 3.95 0.11 3.08
CA PHE A 138 3.89 1.39 3.78
C PHE A 138 4.09 1.22 5.29
N LEU A 139 3.41 0.26 5.91
CA LEU A 139 3.56 0.00 7.35
C LEU A 139 4.97 -0.50 7.70
N LEU A 140 5.56 -1.38 6.87
CA LEU A 140 6.96 -1.79 7.05
C LEU A 140 7.91 -0.58 7.01
N ALA A 141 7.73 0.30 6.03
CA ALA A 141 8.53 1.52 5.91
C ALA A 141 8.38 2.44 7.13
N ALA A 142 7.15 2.60 7.62
CA ALA A 142 6.85 3.40 8.81
C ALA A 142 7.44 2.80 10.10
N HIS A 143 7.86 1.53 10.08
CA HIS A 143 8.54 0.86 11.17
C HIS A 143 10.05 0.71 10.96
N GLY A 144 10.59 1.35 9.92
CA GLY A 144 12.03 1.40 9.68
C GLY A 144 12.60 0.23 8.89
N VAL A 145 11.75 -0.67 8.37
CA VAL A 145 12.19 -1.69 7.41
C VAL A 145 12.65 -0.98 6.14
N PRO A 146 13.91 -1.14 5.70
CA PRO A 146 14.43 -0.41 4.55
C PRO A 146 13.86 -0.96 3.22
N ALA A 147 13.66 -0.07 2.26
CA ALA A 147 13.36 -0.46 0.89
C ALA A 147 14.61 -1.04 0.20
N ASP A 148 14.41 -1.96 -0.73
CA ASP A 148 15.47 -2.63 -1.46
C ASP A 148 15.18 -2.77 -2.97
N ASN A 149 14.04 -2.23 -3.41
CA ASN A 149 13.54 -2.28 -4.80
C ASN A 149 13.09 -3.67 -5.28
N VAL A 150 12.89 -4.63 -4.38
CA VAL A 150 12.16 -5.86 -4.69
C VAL A 150 10.69 -5.67 -4.30
N PRO A 151 9.72 -5.99 -5.17
CA PRO A 151 8.31 -5.92 -4.79
C PRO A 151 7.97 -6.81 -3.59
N LEU A 152 7.20 -6.27 -2.66
CA LEU A 152 6.55 -7.06 -1.62
C LEU A 152 5.37 -7.82 -2.23
N ASP A 153 5.39 -9.14 -2.15
CA ASP A 153 4.32 -10.00 -2.64
C ASP A 153 4.23 -11.32 -1.85
N ALA A 154 3.39 -12.25 -2.31
CA ALA A 154 3.16 -13.54 -1.66
C ALA A 154 4.41 -14.44 -1.57
N THR A 155 5.43 -14.19 -2.39
CA THR A 155 6.68 -14.97 -2.44
C THR A 155 7.76 -14.36 -1.55
N THR A 156 7.76 -13.05 -1.35
CA THR A 156 8.78 -12.32 -0.58
C THR A 156 8.36 -12.04 0.86
N ALA A 157 7.06 -11.80 1.12
CA ALA A 157 6.58 -11.29 2.42
C ALA A 157 6.79 -12.24 3.61
N SER A 158 6.93 -13.55 3.38
CA SER A 158 7.18 -14.52 4.46
C SER A 158 8.62 -14.45 5.01
N GLN A 159 9.54 -13.83 4.26
CA GLN A 159 10.95 -13.74 4.60
C GLN A 159 11.24 -12.54 5.51
N ILE A 160 10.34 -11.55 5.55
CA ILE A 160 10.47 -10.33 6.34
C ILE A 160 9.86 -10.56 7.72
N THR A 161 10.70 -10.58 8.76
CA THR A 161 10.29 -10.76 10.16
C THR A 161 10.08 -9.43 10.87
N LEU A 162 9.01 -9.30 11.68
CA LEU A 162 8.71 -8.05 12.42
C LEU A 162 9.04 -8.14 13.92
N ALA A 163 9.71 -9.23 14.34
CA ALA A 163 10.14 -9.44 15.71
C ALA A 163 11.37 -8.57 16.04
N GLY A 164 11.16 -7.29 16.33
CA GLY A 164 12.24 -6.40 16.80
C GLY A 164 12.26 -4.99 16.21
N GLU A 165 11.18 -4.52 15.57
CA GLU A 165 11.10 -3.19 14.94
C GLU A 165 11.33 -2.09 15.99
N ALA A 166 12.59 -1.63 16.08
CA ALA A 166 12.98 -0.50 16.88
C ALA A 166 12.40 0.75 16.23
N GLY A 167 11.46 1.41 16.92
CA GLY A 167 10.88 2.67 16.46
C GLY A 167 12.00 3.65 16.10
N SER A 168 12.07 4.02 14.83
CA SER A 168 12.97 5.06 14.34
C SER A 168 12.43 6.42 14.78
N ASP A 169 13.24 7.20 15.50
CA ASP A 169 12.99 8.60 15.84
C ASP A 169 12.94 9.54 14.60
N SER A 170 13.03 8.97 13.40
CA SER A 170 12.92 9.68 12.12
C SER A 170 11.99 8.89 11.20
N LEU A 171 10.69 9.00 11.45
CA LEU A 171 9.67 8.59 10.49
C LEU A 171 9.83 9.45 9.24
N PRO A 172 9.87 8.88 8.01
CA PRO A 172 9.58 9.68 6.84
C PRO A 172 8.19 10.26 7.06
N ALA A 173 8.08 11.59 7.05
CA ALA A 173 6.78 12.23 7.04
C ALA A 173 5.97 11.59 5.92
N LEU A 174 4.67 11.33 6.17
CA LEU A 174 3.75 11.08 5.08
C LEU A 174 4.02 12.14 4.00
N PRO A 175 4.03 11.78 2.71
CA PRO A 175 4.16 12.78 1.66
C PRO A 175 3.16 13.89 1.97
N ASP A 176 3.64 15.13 2.02
CA ASP A 176 2.82 16.30 2.32
C ASP A 176 1.74 16.39 1.23
N VAL A 177 0.59 15.79 1.50
CA VAL A 177 -0.56 15.89 0.62
C VAL A 177 -1.05 17.29 0.86
N GLN A 178 -0.69 18.20 -0.04
CA GLN A 178 -1.15 19.59 -0.05
C GLN A 178 -2.68 19.57 -0.16
N GLY A 179 -3.32 19.61 0.99
CA GLY A 179 -4.72 19.28 1.18
C GLY A 179 -4.83 18.75 2.60
N GLY A 180 -5.08 19.67 3.54
CA GLY A 180 -5.16 19.38 4.97
C GLY A 180 -6.02 18.17 5.28
N VAL A 181 -5.85 17.63 6.49
CA VAL A 181 -6.68 16.56 7.11
C VAL A 181 -7.91 16.34 6.26
N LEU A 182 -8.00 15.21 5.57
CA LEU A 182 -9.21 14.85 4.82
C LEU A 182 -10.31 14.69 5.87
N HIS A 183 -10.83 15.82 6.35
CA HIS A 183 -12.12 15.89 6.97
C HIS A 183 -13.05 15.34 5.90
N PRO A 184 -13.97 14.42 6.25
CA PRO A 184 -15.10 14.23 5.37
C PRO A 184 -15.63 15.63 5.03
N PRO A 185 -15.94 15.92 3.75
CA PRO A 185 -16.52 17.21 3.41
C PRO A 185 -17.62 17.46 4.42
N THR A 186 -17.57 18.60 5.13
CA THR A 186 -18.66 19.00 5.99
C THR A 186 -19.90 18.86 5.11
N LEU A 187 -20.77 17.90 5.45
CA LEU A 187 -22.14 17.97 4.97
C LEU A 187 -22.60 19.29 5.55
N ASP A 188 -22.58 20.32 4.72
CA ASP A 188 -23.14 21.60 5.06
C ASP A 188 -24.59 21.31 5.44
N GLU A 189 -24.88 21.41 6.73
CA GLU A 189 -26.18 21.13 7.32
C GLU A 189 -27.16 22.28 7.00
N GLY A 190 -27.09 22.80 5.78
CA GLY A 190 -27.55 24.14 5.43
C GLY A 190 -27.80 24.44 3.96
N GLN A 191 -27.63 23.50 3.02
CA GLN A 191 -28.05 23.75 1.62
C GLN A 191 -28.99 22.68 1.07
N GLN A 192 -30.27 22.85 1.39
CA GLN A 192 -31.35 22.42 0.50
C GLN A 192 -31.24 23.21 -0.81
N THR A 193 -30.45 22.73 -1.77
CA THR A 193 -30.61 23.16 -3.15
C THR A 193 -31.78 22.37 -3.72
N THR A 194 -32.95 23.01 -3.77
CA THR A 194 -34.00 22.64 -4.70
C THR A 194 -33.46 22.88 -6.11
N ASP A 195 -32.84 21.88 -6.72
CA ASP A 195 -32.69 21.86 -8.17
C ASP A 195 -32.92 20.44 -8.68
N GLU A 196 -34.11 20.30 -9.24
CA GLU A 196 -34.61 19.14 -9.96
C GLU A 196 -33.84 19.04 -11.28
N SER A 197 -32.74 18.29 -11.30
CA SER A 197 -32.05 17.94 -12.55
C SER A 197 -32.74 16.72 -13.17
N PRO A 198 -33.29 16.81 -14.40
CA PRO A 198 -33.94 15.67 -15.03
C PRO A 198 -32.90 14.59 -15.37
N ALA A 199 -33.30 13.34 -15.14
CA ALA A 199 -32.53 12.14 -15.46
C ALA A 199 -32.07 12.14 -16.92
N SER A 200 -30.78 11.93 -17.13
CA SER A 200 -30.26 11.54 -18.45
C SER A 200 -30.68 10.11 -18.76
N PRO A 201 -31.11 9.78 -19.99
CA PRO A 201 -31.50 8.43 -20.34
C PRO A 201 -30.27 7.51 -20.38
N VAL A 202 -30.39 6.35 -19.75
CA VAL A 202 -29.45 5.25 -19.89
C VAL A 202 -29.49 4.76 -21.33
N SER A 203 -28.40 5.00 -22.08
CA SER A 203 -28.17 4.41 -23.39
C SER A 203 -27.75 2.95 -23.22
N THR A 204 -28.64 2.03 -23.54
CA THR A 204 -28.28 0.65 -23.85
C THR A 204 -27.77 0.59 -25.28
N GLY A 205 -26.45 0.62 -25.46
CA GLY A 205 -25.78 0.52 -26.75
C GLY A 205 -24.53 -0.37 -26.65
N GLU A 206 -24.37 -1.23 -27.63
CA GLU A 206 -23.55 -2.44 -27.65
C GLU A 206 -22.03 -2.19 -27.63
N TRP A 207 -21.32 -2.89 -26.74
CA TRP A 207 -19.86 -2.83 -26.56
C TRP A 207 -19.18 -4.00 -27.28
N TRP A 208 -19.28 -4.07 -28.60
CA TRP A 208 -18.37 -4.90 -29.39
C TRP A 208 -18.08 -4.19 -30.71
N SER A 209 -16.86 -3.65 -30.83
CA SER A 209 -16.11 -3.38 -32.07
C SER A 209 -15.11 -2.24 -31.83
N ALA A 210 -13.96 -2.57 -31.27
CA ALA A 210 -12.78 -1.70 -31.32
C ALA A 210 -11.50 -2.53 -31.37
N VAL A 211 -11.31 -3.28 -32.46
CA VAL A 211 -9.97 -3.72 -32.89
C VAL A 211 -9.87 -3.55 -34.40
N ALA A 212 -9.51 -2.36 -34.87
CA ALA A 212 -8.95 -2.15 -36.21
C ALA A 212 -8.33 -0.75 -36.31
N GLY A 213 -7.07 -0.68 -36.74
CA GLY A 213 -6.55 0.50 -37.43
C GLY A 213 -5.46 1.30 -36.71
N VAL A 214 -4.31 0.67 -36.43
CA VAL A 214 -3.04 1.42 -36.33
C VAL A 214 -2.71 1.97 -37.73
N GLY A 215 -2.39 3.25 -37.77
CA GLY A 215 -2.30 4.07 -38.97
C GLY A 215 -1.15 3.75 -39.93
N LEU A 216 -1.32 4.25 -41.16
CA LEU A 216 -0.32 4.21 -42.21
C LEU A 216 -0.12 5.62 -42.77
N ALA A 217 1.03 6.23 -42.49
CA ALA A 217 1.62 7.28 -43.30
C ALA A 217 3.10 7.51 -42.93
N VAL A 218 4.04 6.88 -43.65
CA VAL A 218 5.37 7.47 -43.97
C VAL A 218 5.81 6.91 -45.33
N ALA A 219 6.48 7.75 -46.10
CA ALA A 219 6.68 7.67 -47.53
C ALA A 219 8.00 6.99 -47.97
N LEU A 220 8.05 6.79 -49.30
CA LEU A 220 9.19 6.92 -50.23
C LEU A 220 10.20 5.77 -50.45
N LEU A 221 10.45 5.59 -51.76
CA LEU A 221 11.66 5.14 -52.47
C LEU A 221 11.92 3.64 -52.69
N GLY A 222 12.22 3.31 -53.95
CA GLY A 222 13.27 2.33 -54.26
C GLY A 222 12.90 1.24 -55.25
N LEU A 223 13.49 1.34 -56.44
CA LEU A 223 13.44 0.41 -57.57
C LEU A 223 14.08 -0.97 -57.29
N ALA A 224 13.95 -1.84 -58.30
CA ALA A 224 14.54 -3.18 -58.53
C ALA A 224 13.65 -4.32 -58.04
N GLY A 225 13.16 -5.23 -58.89
CA GLY A 225 13.83 -5.86 -60.02
C GLY A 225 14.03 -7.34 -59.68
N VAL A 226 13.95 -8.19 -60.71
CA VAL A 226 14.26 -9.64 -60.72
C VAL A 226 13.07 -10.58 -60.58
N ALA A 227 12.69 -11.09 -61.75
CA ALA A 227 11.92 -12.29 -62.02
C ALA A 227 12.54 -13.54 -61.37
N LEU A 228 11.72 -14.55 -61.08
CA LEU A 228 11.84 -15.84 -61.78
C LEU A 228 10.64 -16.78 -61.51
N ARG A 229 10.19 -17.33 -62.63
CA ARG A 229 9.33 -18.50 -62.90
C ARG A 229 9.13 -19.50 -61.75
N ARG A 230 7.87 -19.88 -61.52
CA ARG A 230 7.48 -21.18 -60.96
C ARG A 230 6.86 -22.04 -62.06
N THR A 231 7.58 -23.08 -62.46
CA THR A 231 7.08 -24.16 -63.30
C THR A 231 6.10 -25.04 -62.52
N ARG A 232 4.95 -25.30 -63.15
CA ARG A 232 4.00 -26.36 -62.80
C ARG A 232 4.68 -27.73 -62.85
N ARG A 233 4.36 -28.59 -61.88
CA ARG A 233 3.78 -29.92 -62.12
C ARG A 233 2.86 -30.26 -60.96
#